data_AF-A0A7S0SII5-F1
#
_entry.id   AF-A0A7S0SII5-F1
#
_cell.length_a   1.000
_cell.length_b   1.000
_cell.length_c   1.000
_cell.angle_alpha   90.00
_cell.angle_beta   90.00
_cell.angle_gamma   90.00
#
_symmetry.space_group_name_H-M   'P 1'
#
loop_
_entity.id
_entity.type
_entity.pdbx_description
1 polymer ?
#
loop_
_entity_poly.entity_id
_entity_poly.type
_entity_poly.pdbx_seq_one_letter_code
_entity_poly.pdbx_strand_id
1 'polypeptide(L)'
;MLKLPHLQGGATGYLPTREGLSRTAPGVETGLPPSIVTNTWKSQAKASVEGTTDARYRSAALQCEVKLAEALCKAPERETKPNEDHVRPEQFRTAVCMELMGELCEMAGPFGSVLQSIREELAKAIYSDYYQSGSGTLAFDQLPFFTVAERLEAETAKMMEEQARWKADLLDREREVYSIDERMRSLEKQVSEAETLNSDLAAKLEDANDRAAQSKSEVRTSREEVKRLRKELLRSKEDMQRMRAAGHLQQVEAEELEKLRLTSAETQKELVNTLVHLERERKLSANSVSGDQHTTALKQIDELKRKMAAGNAPTRALTPRPDWRKLKRKMA
;
A
#
# COMPACT_ATOMS: atom_id res chain seq x y z
N MET A 1 22.48 17.60 8.36
CA MET A 1 22.62 19.04 8.65
C MET A 1 21.52 19.79 7.92
N LEU A 2 20.35 19.96 8.53
CA LEU A 2 19.34 20.92 8.05
C LEU A 2 18.75 21.64 9.26
N LYS A 3 18.76 22.96 9.16
CA LYS A 3 18.43 23.96 10.17
C LYS A 3 16.96 23.88 10.59
N LEU A 4 16.72 23.80 11.89
CA LEU A 4 15.44 24.16 12.51
C LEU A 4 15.34 25.69 12.66
N PRO A 5 14.20 26.33 12.35
CA PRO A 5 13.96 27.72 12.71
C PRO A 5 13.33 27.82 14.10
N HIS A 6 13.83 28.79 14.87
CA HIS A 6 13.26 29.24 16.13
C HIS A 6 11.90 29.94 15.92
N LEU A 7 10.93 29.51 16.73
CA LEU A 7 9.94 30.28 17.49
C LEU A 7 9.64 31.71 17.05
N GLN A 8 8.38 31.96 16.66
CA GLN A 8 7.57 33.09 17.16
C GLN A 8 6.11 32.93 16.71
N GLY A 9 5.20 32.77 17.66
CA GLY A 9 3.77 32.65 17.41
C GLY A 9 3.02 32.41 18.70
N GLY A 10 2.49 33.49 19.28
CA GLY A 10 1.99 33.54 20.64
C GLY A 10 0.81 32.61 20.90
N ALA A 11 0.93 31.81 21.95
CA ALA A 11 -0.20 31.33 22.72
C ALA A 11 -0.21 32.15 24.01
N THR A 12 -1.09 33.14 24.00
CA THR A 12 -1.48 33.96 25.14
C THR A 12 -1.70 33.10 26.37
N GLY A 13 -0.98 33.44 27.45
CA GLY A 13 -1.13 32.81 28.75
C GLY A 13 -2.57 32.85 29.25
N TYR A 14 -3.10 31.67 29.53
CA TYR A 14 -4.13 31.50 30.54
C TYR A 14 -3.45 30.98 31.80
N LEU A 15 -2.81 31.90 32.53
CA LEU A 15 -2.78 31.79 33.97
C LEU A 15 -4.23 32.03 34.43
N PRO A 16 -4.87 31.14 35.19
CA PRO A 16 -6.01 31.56 35.98
C PRO A 16 -5.45 32.48 37.06
N THR A 17 -5.55 33.78 36.83
CA THR A 17 -5.35 34.81 37.84
C THR A 17 -6.25 34.44 39.02
N ARG A 18 -5.61 34.07 40.13
CA ARG A 18 -6.25 33.81 41.41
C ARG A 18 -6.60 35.16 42.03
N GLU A 19 -7.53 35.87 41.41
CA GLU A 19 -8.20 37.02 41.99
C GLU A 19 -9.65 36.64 42.27
N GLY A 20 -10.05 36.80 43.52
CA GLY A 20 -11.46 36.85 43.87
C GLY A 20 -11.93 35.90 44.97
N LEU A 21 -11.10 35.50 45.93
CA LEU A 21 -11.65 35.04 47.22
C LEU A 21 -10.86 35.62 48.39
N SER A 22 -11.51 36.58 49.04
CA SER A 22 -11.38 36.97 50.44
C SER A 22 -10.17 37.82 50.84
N ARG A 23 -10.24 39.10 50.48
CA ARG A 23 -9.82 40.19 51.38
C ARG A 23 -11.05 41.04 51.69
N THR A 24 -11.79 40.67 52.73
CA THR A 24 -12.65 41.58 53.49
C THR A 24 -12.74 41.09 54.93
N ALA A 25 -11.91 41.67 55.80
CA ALA A 25 -12.40 42.18 57.07
C ALA A 25 -12.47 43.71 56.87
N PRO A 26 -13.50 44.43 57.34
CA PRO A 26 -14.08 44.27 58.67
C PRO A 26 -15.62 44.28 58.71
N GLY A 27 -16.20 43.67 59.75
CA GLY A 27 -17.55 43.96 60.22
C GLY A 27 -18.68 43.77 59.21
N VAL A 28 -19.01 42.52 58.89
CA VAL A 28 -20.29 42.19 58.25
C VAL A 28 -20.86 41.00 59.00
N GLU A 29 -21.96 41.23 59.72
CA GLU A 29 -22.89 40.19 60.13
C GLU A 29 -23.34 39.47 58.85
N THR A 30 -22.68 38.36 58.53
CA THR A 30 -23.08 37.53 57.40
C THR A 30 -24.37 36.83 57.78
N GLY A 31 -25.48 37.37 57.28
CA GLY A 31 -26.76 36.70 57.22
C GLY A 31 -26.63 35.40 56.43
N LEU A 32 -26.32 34.32 57.13
CA LEU A 32 -26.57 32.96 56.67
C LEU A 32 -28.08 32.79 56.50
N PRO A 33 -28.55 31.96 55.54
CA PRO A 33 -29.96 31.61 55.45
C PRO A 33 -30.43 31.06 56.80
N PRO A 34 -31.68 31.33 57.23
CA PRO A 34 -32.17 31.06 58.59
C PRO A 34 -32.20 29.56 58.98
N SER A 35 -31.79 28.66 58.10
CA SER A 35 -31.66 27.22 58.32
C SER A 35 -30.25 26.73 58.68
N ILE A 36 -29.22 27.59 58.61
CA ILE A 36 -27.84 27.22 58.93
C ILE A 36 -27.49 27.73 60.34
N VAL A 37 -27.25 26.81 61.26
CA VAL A 37 -26.87 27.13 62.63
C VAL A 37 -25.35 27.10 62.74
N THR A 38 -24.74 28.20 63.20
CA THR A 38 -23.30 28.23 63.53
C THR A 38 -23.14 28.16 65.04
N ASN A 39 -22.38 27.16 65.50
CA ASN A 39 -22.02 27.01 66.89
C ASN A 39 -20.67 27.68 67.11
N THR A 40 -20.67 28.83 67.76
CA THR A 40 -19.44 29.48 68.21
C THR A 40 -18.74 28.62 69.27
N TRP A 41 -17.44 28.87 69.49
CA TRP A 41 -16.69 28.20 70.55
C TRP A 41 -17.38 28.28 71.91
N LYS A 42 -18.07 29.39 72.23
CA LYS A 42 -18.82 29.57 73.49
C LYS A 42 -19.93 28.53 73.62
N SER A 43 -20.71 28.29 72.56
CA SER A 43 -21.79 27.30 72.58
C SER A 43 -21.27 25.87 72.68
N GLN A 44 -20.16 25.56 72.01
CA GLN A 44 -19.53 24.24 72.05
C GLN A 44 -18.88 23.93 73.40
N ALA A 45 -18.20 24.91 73.98
CA ALA A 45 -17.57 24.82 75.30
C ALA A 45 -18.62 24.51 76.37
N LYS A 46 -19.75 25.23 76.35
CA LYS A 46 -20.87 24.99 77.26
C LYS A 46 -21.50 23.60 77.11
N ALA A 47 -21.70 23.13 75.88
CA ALA A 47 -22.22 21.78 75.62
C ALA A 47 -21.27 20.68 76.11
N SER A 48 -19.96 20.92 76.09
CA SER A 48 -18.94 19.93 76.49
C SER A 48 -18.97 19.60 78.00
N VAL A 49 -19.51 20.53 78.80
CA VAL A 49 -19.60 20.40 80.25
C VAL A 49 -21.06 20.19 80.71
N GLU A 50 -21.99 20.04 79.75
CA GLU A 50 -23.39 19.76 80.04
C GLU A 50 -23.54 18.41 80.76
N GLY A 51 -24.31 18.41 81.86
CA GLY A 51 -24.54 17.22 82.68
C GLY A 51 -23.42 16.85 83.66
N THR A 52 -22.37 17.67 83.84
CA THR A 52 -21.51 17.58 85.05
C THR A 52 -22.22 18.23 86.24
N THR A 53 -22.15 17.62 87.42
CA THR A 53 -22.97 18.05 88.57
C THR A 53 -22.31 19.16 89.39
N ASP A 54 -23.04 20.26 89.62
CA ASP A 54 -22.67 21.27 90.61
C ASP A 54 -23.03 20.78 92.03
N ALA A 55 -22.16 19.96 92.62
CA ALA A 55 -22.26 19.68 94.04
C ALA A 55 -21.84 20.92 94.84
N ARG A 56 -22.36 21.09 96.06
CA ARG A 56 -21.98 22.19 96.95
C ARG A 56 -20.57 21.96 97.49
N TYR A 57 -19.56 22.34 96.71
CA TYR A 57 -18.17 22.26 97.12
C TYR A 57 -17.80 23.40 98.08
N ARG A 58 -16.84 23.15 98.97
CA ARG A 58 -16.38 24.13 99.97
C ARG A 58 -15.58 25.30 99.36
N SER A 59 -15.09 25.15 98.13
CA SER A 59 -14.27 26.13 97.42
C SER A 59 -14.55 26.08 95.92
N ALA A 60 -14.57 27.25 95.28
CA ALA A 60 -14.68 27.41 93.82
C ALA A 60 -13.56 26.67 93.07
N ALA A 61 -12.35 26.61 93.63
CA ALA A 61 -11.23 25.90 93.03
C ALA A 61 -11.48 24.38 92.98
N LEU A 62 -12.01 23.82 94.08
CA LEU A 62 -12.35 22.40 94.17
C LEU A 62 -13.50 22.05 93.22
N GLN A 63 -14.47 22.95 93.06
CA GLN A 63 -15.56 22.80 92.10
C GLN A 63 -15.04 22.72 90.66
N CYS A 64 -14.17 23.65 90.24
CA CYS A 64 -13.57 23.62 88.91
C CYS A 64 -12.70 22.37 88.68
N GLU A 65 -11.96 21.93 89.70
CA GLU A 65 -11.10 20.74 89.60
C GLU A 65 -11.93 19.46 89.40
N VAL A 66 -12.99 19.27 90.20
CA VAL A 66 -13.87 18.08 90.05
C VAL A 66 -14.60 18.12 88.72
N LYS A 67 -15.10 19.29 88.31
CA LYS A 67 -15.79 19.46 87.03
C LYS A 67 -14.86 19.22 85.83
N LEU A 68 -13.61 19.68 85.92
CA LEU A 68 -12.58 19.36 84.93
C LEU A 68 -12.33 17.85 84.87
N ALA A 69 -12.15 17.19 86.01
CA ALA A 69 -11.91 15.76 86.07
C ALA A 69 -13.10 14.97 85.48
N GLU A 70 -14.34 15.29 85.87
CA GLU A 70 -15.56 14.66 85.34
C GLU A 70 -15.72 14.87 83.83
N ALA A 71 -15.47 16.09 83.34
CA ALA A 71 -15.53 16.39 81.92
C ALA A 71 -14.43 15.65 81.15
N LEU A 72 -13.20 15.62 81.65
CA LEU A 72 -12.08 14.91 81.02
C LEU A 72 -12.24 13.39 81.06
N CYS A 73 -12.95 12.81 82.03
CA CYS A 73 -13.30 11.38 82.03
C CYS A 73 -14.21 11.00 80.85
N LYS A 74 -14.95 11.96 80.28
CA LYS A 74 -15.77 11.75 79.07
C LYS A 74 -14.94 11.88 77.78
N ALA A 75 -13.70 12.39 77.87
CA ALA A 75 -12.84 12.54 76.72
C ALA A 75 -12.38 11.15 76.21
N PRO A 76 -12.32 10.94 74.89
CA PRO A 76 -11.81 9.69 74.34
C PRO A 76 -10.35 9.44 74.80
N GLU A 77 -10.04 8.19 75.14
CA GLU A 77 -8.65 7.79 75.44
C GLU A 77 -7.77 8.02 74.21
N ARG A 78 -6.60 8.62 74.43
CA ARG A 78 -5.70 8.99 73.35
C ARG A 78 -4.54 8.01 73.25
N GLU A 79 -4.35 7.45 72.06
CA GLU A 79 -3.10 6.82 71.67
C GLU A 79 -2.06 7.91 71.43
N THR A 80 -1.03 7.97 72.27
CA THR A 80 0.16 8.78 72.00
C THR A 80 0.94 8.11 70.89
N LYS A 81 1.22 8.86 69.81
CA LYS A 81 2.12 8.36 68.76
C LYS A 81 3.51 8.18 69.37
N PRO A 82 4.24 7.09 69.08
CA PRO A 82 5.49 6.74 69.75
C PRO A 82 6.66 7.73 69.58
N ASN A 83 6.50 8.79 68.77
CA ASN A 83 7.53 9.79 68.46
C ASN A 83 7.13 11.23 68.87
N GLU A 84 6.09 11.43 69.67
CA GLU A 84 5.72 12.77 70.14
C GLU A 84 6.11 12.98 71.61
N ASP A 85 7.05 13.90 71.85
CA ASP A 85 7.51 14.29 73.20
C ASP A 85 6.42 14.99 74.03
N HIS A 86 5.34 15.44 73.38
CA HIS A 86 4.23 16.16 74.00
C HIS A 86 2.87 15.67 73.49
N VAL A 87 1.90 15.56 74.40
CA VAL A 87 0.50 15.30 74.05
C VAL A 87 -0.02 16.52 73.29
N ARG A 88 -0.37 16.35 72.01
CA ARG A 88 -0.96 17.43 71.21
C ARG A 88 -2.23 18.00 71.86
N PRO A 89 -2.63 19.25 71.58
CA PRO A 89 -3.95 19.74 71.96
C PRO A 89 -5.08 18.88 71.36
N GLU A 90 -6.25 18.85 72.00
CA GLU A 90 -7.44 18.12 71.56
C GLU A 90 -8.65 19.05 71.62
N GLN A 91 -9.55 18.98 70.62
CA GLN A 91 -10.70 19.88 70.52
C GLN A 91 -11.61 19.82 71.74
N PHE A 92 -11.94 18.62 72.23
CA PHE A 92 -12.84 18.46 73.37
C PHE A 92 -12.22 19.00 74.66
N ARG A 93 -10.97 18.63 74.97
CA ARG A 93 -10.24 19.16 76.14
C ARG A 93 -10.10 20.68 76.09
N THR A 94 -9.83 21.22 74.90
CA THR A 94 -9.74 22.67 74.67
C THR A 94 -11.08 23.36 74.98
N ALA A 95 -12.20 22.80 74.49
CA ALA A 95 -13.53 23.33 74.76
C ALA A 95 -13.89 23.29 76.26
N VAL A 96 -13.59 22.18 76.95
CA VAL A 96 -13.79 22.05 78.41
C VAL A 96 -12.98 23.10 79.19
N CYS A 97 -11.69 23.26 78.89
CA CYS A 97 -10.86 24.26 79.54
C CYS A 97 -11.38 25.69 79.32
N MET A 98 -11.86 25.99 78.11
CA MET A 98 -12.41 27.31 77.76
C MET A 98 -13.74 27.60 78.46
N GLU A 99 -14.55 26.58 78.78
CA GLU A 99 -15.77 26.73 79.56
C GLU A 99 -15.47 26.98 81.04
N LEU A 100 -14.59 26.16 81.63
CA LEU A 100 -14.19 26.31 83.03
C LEU A 100 -13.49 27.64 83.31
N MET A 101 -12.70 28.15 82.36
CA MET A 101 -12.17 29.51 82.46
C MET A 101 -13.28 30.56 82.50
N GLY A 102 -14.41 30.35 81.79
CA GLY A 102 -15.57 31.22 81.86
C GLY A 102 -16.20 31.24 83.24
N GLU A 103 -16.42 30.07 83.83
CA GLU A 103 -16.96 29.95 85.19
C GLU A 103 -16.01 30.56 86.22
N LEU A 104 -14.70 30.39 86.05
CA LEU A 104 -13.69 31.05 86.88
C LEU A 104 -13.76 32.58 86.77
N CYS A 105 -14.01 33.13 85.57
CA CYS A 105 -14.18 34.57 85.40
C CYS A 105 -15.38 35.07 86.21
N GLU A 106 -16.50 34.34 86.23
CA GLU A 106 -17.69 34.68 87.00
C GLU A 106 -17.45 34.63 88.51
N MET A 107 -16.66 33.66 88.98
CA MET A 107 -16.33 33.48 90.39
C MET A 107 -15.23 34.42 90.90
N ALA A 108 -14.44 35.04 90.01
CA ALA A 108 -13.28 35.86 90.38
C ALA A 108 -13.61 37.25 90.93
N GLY A 109 -14.90 37.60 91.06
CA GLY A 109 -15.36 38.87 91.64
C GLY A 109 -14.77 40.08 90.90
N PRO A 110 -13.97 40.94 91.56
CA PRO A 110 -13.44 42.17 90.94
C PRO A 110 -12.48 41.93 89.77
N PHE A 111 -11.88 40.73 89.66
CA PHE A 111 -10.99 40.37 88.56
C PHE A 111 -11.72 39.75 87.37
N GLY A 112 -13.03 39.50 87.48
CA GLY A 112 -13.79 38.78 86.46
C GLY A 112 -13.75 39.43 85.08
N SER A 113 -13.81 40.77 85.01
CA SER A 113 -13.74 41.49 83.73
C SER A 113 -12.39 41.35 83.02
N VAL A 114 -11.30 41.38 83.79
CA VAL A 114 -9.94 41.21 83.25
C VAL A 114 -9.74 39.78 82.76
N LEU A 115 -10.16 38.78 83.56
CA LEU A 115 -10.07 37.38 83.16
C LEU A 115 -10.96 37.07 81.95
N GLN A 116 -12.14 37.70 81.85
CA GLN A 116 -13.01 37.54 80.69
C GLN A 116 -12.35 38.10 79.41
N SER A 117 -11.69 39.25 79.50
CA SER A 117 -10.92 39.79 78.36
C SER A 117 -9.77 38.88 77.95
N ILE A 118 -9.02 38.33 78.92
CA ILE A 118 -7.95 37.36 78.66
C ILE A 118 -8.51 36.10 77.99
N ARG A 119 -9.64 35.57 78.49
CA ARG A 119 -10.31 34.40 77.91
C ARG A 119 -10.72 34.64 76.46
N GLU A 120 -11.23 35.83 76.14
CA GLU A 120 -11.64 36.16 74.76
C GLU A 120 -10.45 36.28 73.81
N GLU A 121 -9.35 36.89 74.24
CA GLU A 121 -8.12 36.93 73.43
C GLU A 121 -7.49 35.54 73.26
N LEU A 122 -7.51 34.72 74.32
CA LEU A 122 -7.06 33.34 74.25
C LEU A 122 -7.93 32.50 73.28
N ALA A 123 -9.25 32.70 73.31
CA ALA A 123 -10.16 32.04 72.39
C ALA A 123 -9.85 32.41 70.93
N LYS A 124 -9.58 33.69 70.63
CA LYS A 124 -9.18 34.14 69.29
C LYS A 124 -7.85 33.55 68.85
N ALA A 125 -6.93 33.29 69.78
CA ALA A 125 -5.64 32.67 69.48
C ALA A 125 -5.74 31.15 69.22
N ILE A 126 -6.68 30.47 69.88
CA ILE A 126 -6.85 29.01 69.82
C ILE A 126 -7.82 28.60 68.71
N TYR A 127 -8.94 29.29 68.57
CA TYR A 127 -9.96 28.99 67.57
C TYR A 127 -9.67 29.73 66.28
N SER A 128 -9.89 29.03 65.18
CA SER A 128 -9.81 29.60 63.84
C SER A 128 -11.17 30.16 63.41
N ASP A 129 -11.17 30.96 62.35
CA ASP A 129 -12.40 31.40 61.68
C ASP A 129 -13.01 30.32 60.77
N TYR A 130 -12.44 29.11 60.77
CA TYR A 130 -12.97 27.98 60.00
C TYR A 130 -14.05 27.24 60.78
N TYR A 131 -15.12 26.91 60.06
CA TYR A 131 -16.26 26.15 60.56
C TYR A 131 -16.39 24.85 59.78
N GLN A 132 -16.80 23.79 60.47
CA GLN A 132 -17.07 22.50 59.86
C GLN A 132 -18.42 21.95 60.30
N SER A 133 -19.18 21.43 59.34
CA SER A 133 -20.40 20.68 59.64
C SER A 133 -20.02 19.34 60.25
N GLY A 134 -20.57 19.06 61.44
CA GLY A 134 -20.53 17.73 62.04
C GLY A 134 -21.24 16.70 61.16
N SER A 135 -20.89 15.42 61.27
CA SER A 135 -21.44 14.37 60.41
C SER A 135 -22.97 14.31 60.45
N GLY A 136 -23.62 14.87 59.43
CA GLY A 136 -25.07 14.76 59.21
C GLY A 136 -25.95 15.85 59.85
N THR A 137 -25.38 16.90 60.46
CA THR A 137 -26.16 18.02 61.03
C THR A 137 -25.94 19.31 60.23
N LEU A 138 -26.98 20.14 60.14
CA LEU A 138 -26.91 21.51 59.57
C LEU A 138 -26.23 22.51 60.52
N ALA A 139 -25.57 22.01 61.57
CA ALA A 139 -24.83 22.79 62.53
C ALA A 139 -23.35 22.82 62.14
N PHE A 140 -22.78 24.02 62.12
CA PHE A 140 -21.39 24.27 61.78
C PHE A 140 -20.62 24.66 63.03
N ASP A 141 -19.67 23.83 63.43
CA ASP A 141 -18.84 24.04 64.61
C ASP A 141 -17.56 24.77 64.21
N GLN A 142 -17.25 25.86 64.92
CA GLN A 142 -15.96 26.53 64.87
C GLN A 142 -14.83 25.58 65.29
N LEU A 143 -13.75 25.54 64.51
CA LEU A 143 -12.62 24.63 64.73
C LEU A 143 -11.44 25.32 65.42
N PRO A 144 -10.75 24.63 66.36
CA PRO A 144 -9.43 25.03 66.81
C PRO A 144 -8.39 25.04 65.68
N PHE A 145 -7.42 25.95 65.75
CA PHE A 145 -6.37 26.10 64.73
C PHE A 145 -5.58 24.80 64.51
N PHE A 146 -5.25 24.06 65.58
CA PHE A 146 -4.51 22.81 65.46
C PHE A 146 -5.28 21.73 64.69
N THR A 147 -6.61 21.66 64.81
CA THR A 147 -7.44 20.73 64.03
C THR A 147 -7.40 21.07 62.54
N VAL A 148 -7.43 22.37 62.22
CA VAL A 148 -7.30 22.85 60.84
C VAL A 148 -5.91 22.55 60.29
N ALA A 149 -4.86 22.80 61.08
CA ALA A 149 -3.48 22.52 60.70
C ALA A 149 -3.27 21.03 60.42
N GLU A 150 -3.73 20.13 61.30
CA GLU A 150 -3.63 18.68 61.11
C GLU A 150 -4.35 18.20 59.85
N ARG A 151 -5.54 18.77 59.58
CA ARG A 151 -6.28 18.47 58.37
C ARG A 151 -5.52 18.92 57.12
N LEU A 152 -4.97 20.14 57.12
CA LEU A 152 -4.19 20.66 56.00
C LEU A 152 -2.89 19.87 55.81
N GLU A 153 -2.21 19.46 56.87
CA GLU A 153 -1.07 18.55 56.82
C GLU A 153 -1.44 17.20 56.19
N ALA A 154 -2.59 16.63 56.55
CA ALA A 154 -3.08 15.38 55.96
C ALA A 154 -3.47 15.54 54.48
N GLU A 155 -4.14 16.64 54.11
CA GLU A 155 -4.53 16.95 52.72
C GLU A 155 -3.29 17.21 51.85
N THR A 156 -2.32 17.97 52.36
CA THR A 156 -1.05 18.21 51.65
C THR A 156 -0.25 16.92 51.47
N ALA A 157 -0.20 16.05 52.47
CA ALA A 157 0.43 14.73 52.34
C ALA A 157 -0.24 13.89 51.24
N LYS A 158 -1.57 13.82 51.21
CA LYS A 158 -2.33 13.13 50.14
C LYS A 158 -2.05 13.73 48.77
N MET A 159 -2.04 15.06 48.65
CA MET A 159 -1.76 15.75 47.39
C MET A 159 -0.34 15.46 46.89
N MET A 160 0.64 15.38 47.79
CA MET A 160 2.02 15.01 47.44
C MET A 160 2.12 13.55 46.98
N GLU A 161 1.40 12.62 47.62
CA GLU A 161 1.31 11.23 47.17
C GLU A 161 0.67 11.12 45.79
N GLU A 162 -0.44 11.83 45.55
CA GLU A 162 -1.08 11.89 44.24
C GLU A 162 -0.11 12.46 43.20
N GLN A 163 0.55 13.58 43.50
CA GLN A 163 1.54 14.18 42.60
C GLN A 163 2.67 13.20 42.25
N ALA A 164 3.14 12.41 43.22
CA ALA A 164 4.15 11.39 42.97
C ALA A 164 3.63 10.27 42.04
N ARG A 165 2.38 9.83 42.23
CA ARG A 165 1.72 8.86 41.33
C ARG A 165 1.58 9.40 39.91
N TRP A 166 1.06 10.62 39.76
CA TRP A 166 0.92 11.27 38.44
C TRP A 166 2.27 11.42 37.72
N LYS A 167 3.35 11.75 38.44
CA LYS A 167 4.70 11.81 37.88
C LYS A 167 5.19 10.44 37.38
N ALA A 168 4.92 9.37 38.14
CA ALA A 168 5.27 8.02 37.73
C ALA A 168 4.50 7.60 36.46
N ASP A 169 3.19 7.83 36.44
CA ASP A 169 2.33 7.52 35.29
C ASP A 169 2.75 8.30 34.04
N LEU A 170 3.14 9.57 34.19
CA LEU A 170 3.64 10.40 33.07
C LEU A 170 4.91 9.79 32.46
N LEU A 171 5.88 9.38 33.29
CA LEU A 171 7.12 8.76 32.84
C LEU A 171 6.87 7.42 32.12
N ASP A 172 5.92 6.63 32.59
CA ASP A 172 5.55 5.37 31.92
C ASP A 172 4.88 5.64 30.57
N ARG A 173 4.00 6.65 30.49
CA ARG A 173 3.40 7.06 29.22
C ARG A 173 4.42 7.61 28.23
N GLU A 174 5.40 8.38 28.68
CA GLU A 174 6.51 8.83 27.83
C GLU A 174 7.28 7.64 27.24
N ARG A 175 7.58 6.61 28.03
CA ARG A 175 8.23 5.38 27.54
C ARG A 175 7.38 4.64 26.50
N GLU A 176 6.07 4.54 26.74
CA GLU A 176 5.14 3.94 25.79
C GLU A 176 5.14 4.70 24.45
N VAL A 177 5.10 6.03 24.49
CA VAL A 177 5.19 6.89 23.29
C VAL A 177 6.51 6.66 22.56
N TYR A 178 7.65 6.62 23.25
CA TYR A 178 8.93 6.32 22.62
C TYR A 178 8.92 4.95 21.92
N SER A 179 8.33 3.92 22.55
CA SER A 179 8.22 2.60 21.93
C SER A 179 7.30 2.59 20.70
N ILE A 180 6.21 3.37 20.73
CA ILE A 180 5.32 3.54 19.57
C ILE A 180 6.06 4.22 18.43
N ASP A 181 6.81 5.29 18.71
CA ASP A 181 7.60 6.02 17.71
C ASP A 181 8.66 5.12 17.05
N GLU A 182 9.34 4.27 17.82
CA GLU A 182 10.29 3.29 17.28
C GLU A 182 9.61 2.28 16.34
N ARG A 183 8.43 1.77 16.72
CA ARG A 183 7.65 0.87 15.86
C ARG A 183 7.19 1.57 14.59
N MET A 184 6.74 2.82 14.69
CA MET A 184 6.34 3.62 13.53
C MET A 184 7.50 3.80 12.56
N ARG A 185 8.69 4.20 13.04
CA ARG A 185 9.89 4.32 12.18
C ARG A 185 10.27 3.00 11.51
N SER A 186 10.15 1.89 12.23
CA SER A 186 10.39 0.56 11.65
C SER A 186 9.39 0.23 10.55
N LEU A 187 8.10 0.54 10.76
CA LEU A 187 7.05 0.32 9.76
C LEU A 187 7.24 1.22 8.54
N GLU A 188 7.56 2.50 8.73
CA GLU A 188 7.87 3.43 7.64
C GLU A 188 9.03 2.90 6.78
N LYS A 189 10.08 2.38 7.41
CA LYS A 189 11.19 1.75 6.70
C LYS A 189 10.72 0.54 5.88
N GLN A 190 9.95 -0.37 6.48
CA GLN A 190 9.42 -1.55 5.79
C GLN A 190 8.52 -1.17 4.61
N VAL A 191 7.68 -0.15 4.77
CA VAL A 191 6.84 0.36 3.68
C VAL A 191 7.70 0.92 2.55
N SER A 192 8.71 1.73 2.85
CA SER A 192 9.62 2.26 1.83
C SER A 192 10.37 1.15 1.08
N GLU A 193 10.83 0.11 1.79
CA GLU A 193 11.48 -1.06 1.18
C GLU A 193 10.50 -1.81 0.28
N ALA A 194 9.25 -2.02 0.72
CA ALA A 194 8.21 -2.65 -0.08
C ALA A 194 7.84 -1.85 -1.33
N GLU A 195 7.76 -0.51 -1.24
CA GLU A 195 7.49 0.36 -2.38
C GLU A 195 8.61 0.28 -3.42
N THR A 196 9.88 0.29 -3.00
CA THR A 196 11.01 0.12 -3.93
C THR A 196 10.98 -1.24 -4.63
N LEU A 197 10.71 -2.32 -3.89
CA LEU A 197 10.56 -3.65 -4.47
C LEU A 197 9.39 -3.74 -5.45
N ASN A 198 8.27 -3.09 -5.14
CA ASN A 198 7.10 -3.08 -6.01
C ASN A 198 7.39 -2.31 -7.32
N SER A 199 8.09 -1.19 -7.23
CA SER A 199 8.55 -0.43 -8.40
C SER A 199 9.51 -1.25 -9.27
N ASP A 200 10.47 -1.95 -8.66
CA ASP A 200 11.40 -2.84 -9.37
C ASP A 200 10.68 -4.01 -10.06
N LEU A 201 9.70 -4.62 -9.38
CA LEU A 201 8.90 -5.70 -9.94
C LEU A 201 8.02 -5.22 -11.10
N ALA A 202 7.43 -4.02 -10.99
CA ALA A 202 6.67 -3.42 -12.08
C ALA A 202 7.55 -3.20 -13.32
N ALA A 203 8.75 -2.65 -13.15
CA ALA A 203 9.71 -2.47 -14.26
C ALA A 203 10.11 -3.81 -14.90
N LYS A 204 10.41 -4.83 -14.09
CA LYS A 204 10.73 -6.18 -14.60
C LYS A 204 9.58 -6.81 -15.37
N LEU A 205 8.34 -6.56 -14.94
CA LEU A 205 7.13 -7.05 -15.60
C LEU A 205 6.94 -6.35 -16.95
N GLU A 206 7.16 -5.04 -17.02
CA GLU A 206 7.15 -4.26 -18.27
C GLU A 206 8.21 -4.79 -19.26
N ASP A 207 9.46 -4.95 -18.82
CA ASP A 207 10.54 -5.53 -19.63
C ASP A 207 10.23 -6.95 -20.12
N ALA A 208 9.58 -7.77 -19.30
CA ALA A 208 9.17 -9.11 -19.68
C ALA A 208 8.05 -9.08 -20.71
N ASN A 209 7.11 -8.14 -20.59
CA ASN A 209 6.01 -7.96 -21.54
C ASN A 209 6.52 -7.47 -22.91
N ASP A 210 7.48 -6.55 -22.91
CA ASP A 210 8.13 -6.06 -24.14
C ASP A 210 8.91 -7.18 -24.85
N ARG A 211 9.69 -7.97 -24.10
CA ARG A 211 10.36 -9.17 -24.65
C ARG A 211 9.36 -10.18 -25.20
N ALA A 212 8.23 -10.39 -24.52
CA ALA A 212 7.18 -11.26 -25.01
C ALA A 212 6.52 -10.71 -26.29
N ALA A 213 6.33 -9.40 -26.40
CA ALA A 213 5.80 -8.75 -27.60
C ALA A 213 6.77 -8.85 -28.80
N GLN A 214 8.06 -8.64 -28.57
CA GLN A 214 9.12 -8.84 -29.56
C GLN A 214 9.18 -10.30 -30.04
N SER A 215 9.20 -11.27 -29.10
CA SER A 215 9.18 -12.69 -29.48
C SER A 215 7.92 -13.05 -30.29
N LYS A 216 6.75 -12.50 -29.94
CA LYS A 216 5.51 -12.69 -30.73
C LYS A 216 5.63 -12.11 -32.14
N SER A 217 6.29 -10.96 -32.33
CA SER A 217 6.48 -10.38 -33.66
C SER A 217 7.47 -11.20 -34.49
N GLU A 218 8.57 -11.69 -33.90
CA GLU A 218 9.53 -12.61 -34.53
C GLU A 218 8.89 -13.94 -34.94
N VAL A 219 7.99 -14.50 -34.12
CA VAL A 219 7.23 -15.70 -34.47
C VAL A 219 6.28 -15.42 -35.65
N ARG A 220 5.72 -14.21 -35.75
CA ARG A 220 4.88 -13.83 -36.91
C ARG A 220 5.71 -13.70 -38.18
N THR A 221 6.84 -13.00 -38.14
CA THR A 221 7.72 -12.83 -39.31
C THR A 221 8.28 -14.17 -39.78
N SER A 222 8.80 -15.00 -38.88
CA SER A 222 9.29 -16.35 -39.22
C SER A 222 8.17 -17.24 -39.80
N ARG A 223 6.93 -17.13 -39.30
CA ARG A 223 5.78 -17.84 -39.90
C ARG A 223 5.48 -17.38 -41.33
N GLU A 224 5.61 -16.09 -41.61
CA GLU A 224 5.44 -15.53 -42.96
C GLU A 224 6.58 -15.98 -43.89
N GLU A 225 7.82 -16.00 -43.40
CA GLU A 225 8.97 -16.53 -44.12
C GLU A 225 8.80 -18.01 -44.46
N VAL A 226 8.35 -18.84 -43.52
CA VAL A 226 8.05 -20.26 -43.77
C VAL A 226 6.97 -20.41 -44.85
N LYS A 227 5.93 -19.56 -44.84
CA LYS A 227 4.90 -19.56 -45.89
C LYS A 227 5.51 -19.18 -47.25
N ARG A 228 6.40 -18.18 -47.31
CA ARG A 228 7.10 -17.77 -48.54
C ARG A 228 7.98 -18.90 -49.07
N LEU A 229 8.84 -19.48 -48.22
CA LEU A 229 9.74 -20.58 -48.56
C LEU A 229 8.96 -21.83 -49.04
N ARG A 230 7.81 -22.14 -48.43
CA ARG A 230 6.94 -23.23 -48.93
C ARG A 230 6.43 -22.98 -50.36
N LYS A 231 6.06 -21.73 -50.70
CA LYS A 231 5.65 -21.38 -52.07
C LYS A 231 6.82 -21.48 -53.05
N GLU A 232 8.00 -21.05 -52.66
CA GLU A 232 9.21 -21.15 -53.48
C GLU A 232 9.62 -22.61 -53.72
N LEU A 233 9.55 -23.45 -52.69
CA LEU A 233 9.77 -24.88 -52.81
C LEU A 233 8.77 -25.54 -53.78
N LEU A 234 7.50 -25.16 -53.72
CA LEU A 234 6.47 -25.68 -54.63
C LEU A 234 6.76 -25.28 -56.08
N ARG A 235 7.09 -24.01 -56.33
CA ARG A 235 7.49 -23.53 -57.66
C ARG A 235 8.73 -24.26 -58.19
N SER A 236 9.76 -24.42 -57.36
CA SER A 236 10.96 -25.17 -57.73
C SER A 236 10.66 -26.63 -58.06
N LYS A 237 9.73 -27.28 -57.32
CA LYS A 237 9.28 -28.65 -57.62
C LYS A 237 8.54 -28.73 -58.96
N GLU A 238 7.67 -27.76 -59.25
CA GLU A 238 6.97 -27.64 -60.54
C GLU A 238 7.97 -27.43 -61.69
N ASP A 239 8.95 -26.54 -61.53
CA ASP A 239 9.99 -26.29 -62.53
C ASP A 239 10.86 -27.54 -62.75
N MET A 240 11.24 -28.26 -61.71
CA MET A 240 11.92 -29.55 -61.85
C MET A 240 11.07 -30.62 -62.55
N GLN A 241 9.74 -30.62 -62.36
CA GLN A 241 8.84 -31.50 -63.09
C GLN A 241 8.75 -31.11 -64.56
N ARG A 242 8.66 -29.81 -64.87
CA ARG A 242 8.71 -29.29 -66.24
C ARG A 242 10.02 -29.65 -66.93
N MET A 243 11.16 -29.47 -66.26
CA MET A 243 12.48 -29.85 -66.78
C MET A 243 12.60 -31.35 -67.02
N ARG A 244 12.05 -32.18 -66.12
CA ARG A 244 11.99 -33.64 -66.35
C ARG A 244 11.10 -34.01 -67.52
N ALA A 245 9.93 -33.39 -67.65
CA ALA A 245 9.02 -33.62 -68.77
C ALA A 245 9.65 -33.17 -70.10
N ALA A 246 10.30 -32.00 -70.12
CA ALA A 246 11.05 -31.51 -71.28
C ALA A 246 12.23 -32.42 -71.63
N GLY A 247 12.99 -32.90 -70.62
CA GLY A 247 14.05 -33.88 -70.83
C GLY A 247 13.53 -35.22 -71.37
N HIS A 248 12.35 -35.68 -70.91
CA HIS A 248 11.71 -36.87 -71.45
C HIS A 248 11.26 -36.67 -72.91
N LEU A 249 10.66 -35.51 -73.23
CA LEU A 249 10.32 -35.15 -74.61
C LEU A 249 11.56 -35.11 -75.50
N GLN A 250 12.65 -34.50 -75.05
CA GLN A 250 13.92 -34.50 -75.78
C GLN A 250 14.49 -35.91 -75.97
N GLN A 251 14.33 -36.79 -74.99
CA GLN A 251 14.72 -38.20 -75.12
C GLN A 251 13.87 -38.92 -76.17
N VAL A 252 12.54 -38.72 -76.17
CA VAL A 252 11.64 -39.26 -77.19
C VAL A 252 12.00 -38.72 -78.57
N GLU A 253 12.24 -37.41 -78.71
CA GLU A 253 12.71 -36.80 -79.96
C GLU A 253 14.06 -37.39 -80.41
N ALA A 254 14.99 -37.64 -79.49
CA ALA A 254 16.26 -38.27 -79.80
C ALA A 254 16.08 -39.73 -80.28
N GLU A 255 15.21 -40.50 -79.63
CA GLU A 255 14.85 -41.86 -80.03
C GLU A 255 14.13 -41.89 -81.39
N GLU A 256 13.25 -40.92 -81.67
CA GLU A 256 12.60 -40.76 -82.98
C GLU A 256 13.60 -40.36 -84.07
N LEU A 257 14.52 -39.44 -83.79
CA LEU A 257 15.62 -39.09 -84.70
C LEU A 257 16.54 -40.28 -84.96
N GLU A 258 16.80 -41.12 -83.96
CA GLU A 258 17.57 -42.36 -84.11
C GLU A 258 16.82 -43.37 -84.98
N LYS A 259 15.51 -43.59 -84.75
CA LYS A 259 14.67 -44.40 -85.62
C LYS A 259 14.64 -43.87 -87.05
N LEU A 260 14.52 -42.57 -87.24
CA LEU A 260 14.58 -41.91 -88.56
C LEU A 260 15.96 -42.09 -89.21
N ARG A 261 17.05 -42.07 -88.43
CA ARG A 261 18.39 -42.39 -88.93
C ARG A 261 18.49 -43.83 -89.38
N LEU A 262 17.95 -44.78 -88.62
CA LEU A 262 17.93 -46.20 -88.97
C LEU A 262 17.10 -46.44 -90.23
N THR A 263 15.88 -45.89 -90.33
CA THR A 263 15.04 -46.02 -91.54
C THR A 263 15.64 -45.28 -92.73
N SER A 264 16.27 -44.13 -92.54
CA SER A 264 17.04 -43.46 -93.59
C SER A 264 18.22 -44.31 -94.06
N ALA A 265 18.90 -45.02 -93.16
CA ALA A 265 19.99 -45.92 -93.52
C ALA A 265 19.48 -47.17 -94.25
N GLU A 266 18.33 -47.73 -93.84
CA GLU A 266 17.65 -48.84 -94.52
C GLU A 266 17.19 -48.45 -95.92
N THR A 267 16.51 -47.31 -96.07
CA THR A 267 16.09 -46.79 -97.39
C THR A 267 17.28 -46.43 -98.27
N GLN A 268 18.38 -45.90 -97.71
CA GLN A 268 19.63 -45.73 -98.45
C GLN A 268 20.20 -47.08 -98.90
N LYS A 269 20.17 -48.11 -98.06
CA LYS A 269 20.61 -49.47 -98.41
C LYS A 269 19.71 -50.09 -99.49
N GLU A 270 18.40 -49.88 -99.42
CA GLU A 270 17.45 -50.27 -100.47
C GLU A 270 17.68 -49.51 -101.78
N LEU A 271 17.97 -48.21 -101.71
CA LEU A 271 18.36 -47.40 -102.88
C LEU A 271 19.65 -47.92 -103.50
N VAL A 272 20.66 -48.25 -102.69
CA VAL A 272 21.91 -48.86 -103.18
C VAL A 272 21.64 -50.24 -103.78
N ASN A 273 20.82 -51.07 -103.15
CA ASN A 273 20.45 -52.39 -103.66
C ASN A 273 19.66 -52.29 -104.98
N THR A 274 18.74 -51.34 -105.10
CA THR A 274 17.97 -51.10 -106.33
C THR A 274 18.85 -50.49 -107.42
N LEU A 275 19.80 -49.62 -107.09
CA LEU A 275 20.82 -49.16 -108.02
C LEU A 275 21.68 -50.32 -108.51
N VAL A 276 22.15 -51.20 -107.63
CA VAL A 276 22.89 -52.41 -108.00
C VAL A 276 22.02 -53.35 -108.84
N HIS A 277 20.72 -53.48 -108.53
CA HIS A 277 19.77 -54.28 -109.33
C HIS A 277 19.53 -53.66 -110.71
N LEU A 278 19.36 -52.35 -110.80
CA LEU A 278 19.25 -51.61 -112.07
C LEU A 278 20.55 -51.71 -112.86
N GLU A 279 21.71 -51.73 -112.20
CA GLU A 279 23.01 -51.87 -112.85
C GLU A 279 23.24 -53.32 -113.34
N ARG A 280 22.70 -54.32 -112.62
CA ARG A 280 22.61 -55.71 -113.12
C ARG A 280 21.62 -55.84 -114.27
N GLU A 281 20.43 -55.26 -114.18
CA GLU A 281 19.43 -55.21 -115.25
C GLU A 281 19.98 -54.48 -116.49
N ARG A 282 20.74 -53.41 -116.30
CA ARG A 282 21.43 -52.68 -117.36
C ARG A 282 22.53 -53.54 -118.00
N LYS A 283 23.28 -54.31 -117.21
CA LYS A 283 24.27 -55.28 -117.72
C LYS A 283 23.61 -56.48 -118.41
N LEU A 284 22.45 -56.93 -117.96
CA LEU A 284 21.66 -58.00 -118.60
C LEU A 284 21.02 -57.50 -119.89
N SER A 285 20.48 -56.28 -119.90
CA SER A 285 19.94 -55.60 -121.10
C SER A 285 21.02 -55.27 -122.13
N ALA A 286 22.27 -55.02 -121.69
CA ALA A 286 23.41 -54.84 -122.59
C ALA A 286 23.89 -56.15 -123.26
N ASN A 287 23.50 -57.31 -122.74
CA ASN A 287 23.98 -58.62 -123.21
C ASN A 287 22.93 -59.46 -123.95
N SER A 288 21.75 -58.89 -124.25
CA SER A 288 20.66 -59.64 -124.89
C SER A 288 19.86 -58.82 -125.91
N VAL A 289 20.52 -58.20 -126.90
CA VAL A 289 19.91 -57.84 -128.20
C VAL A 289 20.98 -57.91 -129.31
N SER A 290 20.67 -58.66 -130.38
CA SER A 290 21.57 -58.96 -131.51
C SER A 290 21.89 -57.75 -132.39
N GLY A 291 23.14 -57.68 -132.87
CA GLY A 291 23.71 -56.56 -133.63
C GLY A 291 23.03 -56.17 -134.95
N ASP A 292 22.15 -57.02 -135.50
CA ASP A 292 21.47 -56.74 -136.78
C ASP A 292 20.11 -56.04 -136.63
N GLN A 293 19.58 -55.92 -135.40
CA GLN A 293 18.32 -55.21 -135.14
C GLN A 293 18.54 -53.77 -134.60
N HIS A 294 19.69 -53.50 -134.00
CA HIS A 294 20.04 -52.18 -133.45
C HIS A 294 20.37 -51.14 -134.54
N THR A 295 20.91 -51.57 -135.69
CA THR A 295 21.21 -50.68 -136.83
C THR A 295 19.95 -50.32 -137.63
N THR A 296 18.94 -51.20 -137.64
CA THR A 296 17.63 -50.95 -138.28
C THR A 296 16.74 -50.05 -137.41
N ALA A 297 16.76 -50.24 -136.09
CA ALA A 297 16.05 -49.37 -135.14
C ALA A 297 16.68 -47.97 -135.01
N LEU A 298 18.02 -47.84 -135.09
CA LEU A 298 18.68 -46.53 -135.14
C LEU A 298 18.36 -45.74 -136.42
N LYS A 299 18.24 -46.41 -137.58
CA LYS A 299 17.78 -45.77 -138.83
C LYS A 299 16.32 -45.32 -138.75
N GLN A 300 15.44 -46.09 -138.10
CA GLN A 300 14.04 -45.69 -137.85
C GLN A 300 13.92 -44.57 -136.80
N ILE A 301 14.79 -44.53 -135.78
CA ILE A 301 14.86 -43.45 -134.78
C ILE A 301 15.43 -42.16 -135.39
N ASP A 302 16.40 -42.22 -136.30
CA ASP A 302 16.91 -41.03 -137.01
C ASP A 302 15.94 -40.52 -138.09
N GLU A 303 15.14 -41.39 -138.71
CA GLU A 303 14.07 -40.98 -139.63
C GLU A 303 12.86 -40.38 -138.89
N LEU A 304 12.52 -40.90 -137.70
CA LEU A 304 11.50 -40.32 -136.82
C LEU A 304 11.96 -39.02 -136.13
N LYS A 305 13.25 -38.88 -135.78
CA LYS A 305 13.83 -37.62 -135.29
C LYS A 305 13.90 -36.54 -136.39
N ARG A 306 14.11 -36.90 -137.67
CA ARG A 306 13.97 -35.95 -138.80
C ARG A 306 12.51 -35.57 -139.08
N LYS A 307 11.54 -36.48 -138.88
CA LYS A 307 10.10 -36.18 -139.01
C LYS A 307 9.53 -35.38 -137.82
N MET A 308 10.10 -35.50 -136.62
CA MET A 308 9.76 -34.69 -135.44
C MET A 308 10.43 -33.33 -135.39
N ALA A 309 11.54 -33.12 -136.11
CA ALA A 309 12.22 -31.82 -136.23
C ALA A 309 11.60 -30.90 -137.31
N ALA A 310 10.65 -31.39 -138.11
CA ALA A 310 10.00 -30.65 -139.21
C ALA A 310 8.51 -30.31 -138.98
N GLY A 311 7.96 -30.49 -137.78
CA GLY A 311 6.57 -30.15 -137.49
C GLY A 311 6.28 -29.93 -136.01
N ASN A 312 5.82 -28.71 -135.68
CA ASN A 312 5.10 -28.28 -134.47
C ASN A 312 5.89 -27.87 -133.20
N ALA A 313 6.31 -26.60 -133.21
CA ALA A 313 5.79 -25.46 -132.43
C ALA A 313 4.85 -25.71 -131.18
N PRO A 314 4.79 -24.73 -130.23
CA PRO A 314 4.72 -24.93 -128.78
C PRO A 314 3.31 -24.87 -128.15
N THR A 315 3.14 -25.46 -126.96
CA THR A 315 2.07 -25.19 -125.96
C THR A 315 2.41 -26.00 -124.68
N ARG A 316 2.59 -25.44 -123.48
CA ARG A 316 1.66 -24.78 -122.52
C ARG A 316 1.43 -25.70 -121.29
N ALA A 317 1.94 -25.22 -120.15
CA ALA A 317 1.54 -25.40 -118.73
C ALA A 317 0.75 -26.63 -118.27
N LEU A 318 1.15 -27.20 -117.12
CA LEU A 318 0.30 -27.44 -115.93
C LEU A 318 1.09 -28.08 -114.76
N THR A 319 1.43 -27.28 -113.75
CA THR A 319 1.11 -27.50 -112.31
C THR A 319 1.64 -26.33 -111.46
N PRO A 320 0.84 -25.70 -110.58
CA PRO A 320 1.25 -24.54 -109.79
C PRO A 320 1.87 -24.91 -108.44
N ARG A 321 2.87 -24.13 -108.01
CA ARG A 321 3.42 -24.13 -106.64
C ARG A 321 2.38 -23.61 -105.63
N PRO A 322 2.27 -24.19 -104.42
CA PRO A 322 1.42 -23.67 -103.34
C PRO A 322 1.93 -22.34 -102.78
N ASP A 323 1.00 -21.42 -102.51
CA ASP A 323 1.22 -20.09 -101.93
C ASP A 323 1.00 -20.11 -100.40
N TRP A 324 2.09 -20.05 -99.63
CA TRP A 324 2.11 -20.23 -98.18
C TRP A 324 1.50 -19.05 -97.38
N ARG A 325 1.02 -17.99 -98.03
CA ARG A 325 0.46 -16.80 -97.36
C ARG A 325 -1.02 -16.92 -96.94
N LYS A 326 -1.73 -18.01 -97.27
CA LYS A 326 -3.17 -18.19 -96.98
C LYS A 326 -3.53 -19.10 -95.79
N LEU A 327 -2.57 -19.61 -95.01
CA LEU A 327 -2.84 -20.47 -93.84
C LEU A 327 -2.93 -19.72 -92.48
N LYS A 328 -2.83 -18.38 -92.45
CA LYS A 328 -2.95 -17.57 -91.22
C LYS A 328 -4.37 -17.02 -90.93
N ARG A 329 -5.41 -17.57 -91.56
CA ARG A 329 -6.81 -17.24 -91.22
C ARG A 329 -7.63 -18.53 -91.20
N LYS A 330 -7.81 -19.08 -89.99
CA LYS A 330 -8.75 -20.12 -89.53
C LYS A 330 -8.04 -21.23 -88.74
N MET A 331 -7.52 -20.87 -87.57
CA MET A 331 -7.90 -21.58 -86.35
C MET A 331 -8.22 -20.50 -85.31
N ALA A 332 -9.50 -20.46 -84.98
CA ALA A 332 -10.06 -19.65 -83.90
C ALA A 332 -9.68 -20.26 -82.55
#